data_AF-E4X306-F1
#
_entry.id   AF-E4X306-F1
#
_cell.length_a   1.000
_cell.length_b   1.000
_cell.length_c   1.000
_cell.angle_alpha   90.00
_cell.angle_beta   90.00
_cell.angle_gamma   90.00
#
_symmetry.space_group_name_H-M   'P 1'
#
loop_
_entity.id
_entity.type
_entity.pdbx_description
1 polymer ?
#
loop_
_entity_poly.entity_id
_entity_poly.type
_entity_poly.pdbx_seq_one_letter_code
_entity_poly.pdbx_strand_id
1 'polypeptide(L)'
;MKLFVATFVVASALTEGSAADRQWNDLQDRRAAFGVKLREMDLDRFADRFDEYVEKGVSKINLNRIGVEECANVWGLDFEEEDDFNPETATPCEYARKVGRSYLRYAQKFLCLDGYQRDGAMKKRITRRFNKVILFAKSQKICTEE
;
A
#
# COMPACT_ATOMS: atom_id res chain seq x y z
N MET A 1 -33.62 -49.91 10.52
CA MET A 1 -32.57 -49.35 9.63
C MET A 1 -32.57 -47.84 9.82
N LYS A 2 -31.48 -47.26 10.35
CA LYS A 2 -31.34 -45.80 10.57
C LYS A 2 -30.65 -45.21 9.34
N LEU A 3 -31.37 -44.45 8.52
CA LEU A 3 -30.79 -43.64 7.46
C LEU A 3 -30.31 -42.32 8.06
N PHE A 4 -28.99 -42.10 8.03
CA PHE A 4 -28.38 -40.84 8.39
C PHE A 4 -28.62 -39.83 7.26
N VAL A 5 -29.34 -38.76 7.57
CA VAL A 5 -29.48 -37.59 6.71
C VAL A 5 -28.15 -36.83 6.77
N ALA A 6 -27.39 -36.88 5.66
CA ALA A 6 -26.22 -36.02 5.49
C ALA A 6 -26.71 -34.59 5.19
N THR A 7 -26.81 -33.77 6.22
CA THR A 7 -26.92 -32.32 6.08
C THR A 7 -25.60 -31.80 5.50
N PHE A 8 -25.58 -31.54 4.20
CA PHE A 8 -24.57 -30.69 3.58
C PHE A 8 -24.74 -29.29 4.16
N VAL A 9 -23.91 -28.95 5.15
CA VAL A 9 -23.70 -27.57 5.55
C VAL A 9 -22.99 -26.90 4.38
N VAL A 10 -23.75 -26.17 3.57
CA VAL A 10 -23.19 -25.18 2.65
C VAL A 10 -22.63 -24.09 3.55
N ALA A 11 -21.35 -24.23 3.92
CA ALA A 11 -20.60 -23.15 4.53
C ALA A 11 -20.61 -22.01 3.50
N SER A 12 -21.49 -21.05 3.74
CA SER A 12 -21.54 -19.80 2.99
C SER A 12 -20.26 -19.04 3.33
N ALA A 13 -19.20 -19.32 2.58
CA ALA A 13 -18.03 -18.47 2.51
C ALA A 13 -18.41 -17.19 1.74
N LEU A 14 -19.27 -16.37 2.35
CA LEU A 14 -19.30 -14.94 2.07
C LEU A 14 -18.09 -14.36 2.79
N THR A 15 -16.91 -14.66 2.24
CA THR A 15 -15.63 -14.22 2.77
C THR A 15 -15.51 -12.71 2.60
N GLU A 16 -15.19 -12.05 3.71
CA GLU A 16 -14.42 -10.80 3.75
C GLU A 16 -13.44 -10.75 2.56
N GLY A 17 -13.30 -9.57 1.93
CA GLY A 17 -12.40 -9.39 0.78
C GLY A 17 -11.02 -10.01 1.00
N SER A 18 -10.33 -10.35 -0.09
CA SER A 18 -9.04 -11.02 -0.04
C SER A 18 -8.07 -10.28 0.90
N ALA A 19 -7.02 -10.96 1.40
CA ALA A 19 -6.01 -10.29 2.22
C ALA A 19 -5.41 -9.04 1.53
N ALA A 20 -5.37 -9.04 0.19
CA ALA A 20 -4.97 -7.90 -0.60
C ALA A 20 -6.01 -6.77 -0.61
N ASP A 21 -7.31 -7.08 -0.64
CA ASP A 21 -8.37 -6.06 -0.57
C ASP A 21 -8.42 -5.39 0.80
N ARG A 22 -8.31 -6.18 1.88
CA ARG A 22 -8.26 -5.63 3.24
C ARG A 22 -7.06 -4.71 3.45
N GLN A 23 -5.87 -5.12 3.00
CA GLN A 23 -4.67 -4.30 3.13
C GLN A 23 -4.70 -3.07 2.21
N TRP A 24 -5.40 -3.13 1.07
CA TRP A 24 -5.62 -1.96 0.21
C TRP A 24 -6.50 -0.92 0.89
N ASN A 25 -7.62 -1.34 1.47
CA ASN A 25 -8.55 -0.45 2.14
C ASN A 25 -7.87 0.25 3.33
N ASP A 26 -7.12 -0.49 4.16
CA ASP A 26 -6.32 0.09 5.25
C ASP A 26 -5.32 1.16 4.74
N LEU A 27 -4.68 0.94 3.58
CA LEU A 27 -3.80 1.95 2.98
C LEU A 27 -4.53 3.21 2.51
N GLN A 28 -5.73 3.06 1.94
CA GLN A 28 -6.54 4.21 1.52
C GLN A 28 -7.04 4.98 2.74
N ASP A 29 -7.51 4.29 3.78
CA ASP A 29 -8.00 4.90 5.01
C ASP A 29 -6.88 5.68 5.71
N ARG A 30 -5.68 5.10 5.83
CA ARG A 30 -4.50 5.79 6.39
C ARG A 30 -4.09 7.01 5.59
N ARG A 31 -4.08 6.91 4.25
CA ARG A 31 -3.78 8.04 3.36
C ARG A 31 -4.79 9.17 3.57
N ALA A 32 -6.09 8.84 3.59
CA ALA A 32 -7.17 9.81 3.77
C ALA A 32 -7.09 10.48 5.14
N ALA A 33 -6.94 9.69 6.22
CA ALA A 33 -6.80 10.20 7.57
C ALA A 33 -5.58 11.12 7.73
N PHE A 34 -4.45 10.76 7.11
CA PHE A 34 -3.26 11.60 7.12
C PHE A 34 -3.48 12.91 6.35
N GLY A 35 -4.17 12.86 5.21
CA GLY A 35 -4.58 14.05 4.47
C GLY A 35 -5.43 15.01 5.30
N VAL A 36 -6.37 14.49 6.09
CA VAL A 36 -7.17 15.30 7.03
C VAL A 36 -6.28 15.92 8.10
N LYS A 37 -5.42 15.13 8.77
CA LYS A 37 -4.50 15.61 9.81
C LYS A 37 -3.59 16.73 9.31
N LEU A 38 -3.06 16.62 8.08
CA LEU A 38 -2.23 17.67 7.50
C LEU A 38 -2.98 19.00 7.35
N ARG A 39 -4.27 18.95 6.99
CA ARG A 39 -5.08 20.18 6.86
C ARG A 39 -5.44 20.77 8.22
N GLU A 40 -5.66 19.94 9.23
CA GLU A 40 -5.84 20.41 10.61
C GLU A 40 -4.58 21.12 11.16
N MET A 41 -3.41 20.86 10.57
CA MET A 41 -2.14 21.51 10.87
C MET A 41 -1.84 22.72 9.96
N ASP A 42 -2.81 23.20 9.17
CA ASP A 42 -2.65 24.27 8.16
C ASP A 42 -1.59 23.96 7.06
N LEU A 43 -1.43 22.68 6.71
CA LEU A 43 -0.45 22.21 5.72
C LEU A 43 -1.09 21.82 4.37
N ASP A 44 -2.10 22.54 3.91
CA ASP A 44 -2.89 22.21 2.72
C ASP A 44 -2.04 21.93 1.48
N ARG A 45 -1.06 22.80 1.20
CA ARG A 45 -0.18 22.64 0.03
C ARG A 45 0.68 21.38 0.11
N PHE A 46 1.07 20.98 1.33
CA PHE A 46 1.79 19.73 1.54
C PHE A 46 0.84 18.54 1.34
N ALA A 47 -0.38 18.61 1.88
CA ALA A 47 -1.41 17.60 1.70
C ALA A 47 -1.72 17.35 0.23
N ASP A 48 -2.00 18.40 -0.56
CA ASP A 48 -2.32 18.29 -1.98
C ASP A 48 -1.19 17.61 -2.77
N ARG A 49 0.06 18.03 -2.52
CA ARG A 49 1.23 17.48 -3.23
C ARG A 49 1.51 16.05 -2.82
N PHE A 50 1.42 15.75 -1.53
CA PHE A 50 1.57 14.39 -1.02
C PHE A 50 0.59 13.45 -1.73
N ASP A 51 -0.67 13.86 -1.79
CA ASP A 51 -1.75 13.11 -2.40
C ASP A 51 -1.51 12.86 -3.90
N GLU A 52 -1.12 13.91 -4.62
CA GLU A 52 -0.74 13.84 -6.03
C GLU A 52 0.41 12.84 -6.29
N TYR A 53 1.44 12.83 -5.43
CA TYR A 53 2.55 11.89 -5.56
C TYR A 53 2.13 10.44 -5.29
N VAL A 54 1.28 10.22 -4.28
CA VAL A 54 0.73 8.89 -3.97
C VAL A 54 -0.10 8.37 -5.14
N GLU A 55 -1.01 9.17 -5.69
CA GLU A 55 -1.81 8.83 -6.89
C GLU A 55 -0.96 8.48 -8.10
N LYS A 56 0.11 9.24 -8.34
CA LYS A 56 1.08 8.95 -9.40
C LYS A 56 1.80 7.62 -9.18
N GLY A 57 1.94 7.15 -7.94
CA GLY A 57 2.44 5.83 -7.58
C GLY A 57 1.38 4.75 -7.78
N VAL A 58 0.21 4.94 -7.18
CA VAL A 58 -0.96 4.05 -7.27
C VAL A 58 -1.33 3.75 -8.72
N SER A 59 -1.36 4.76 -9.59
CA SER A 59 -1.66 4.59 -11.03
C SER A 59 -0.67 3.69 -11.79
N LYS A 60 0.45 3.28 -11.18
CA LYS A 60 1.40 2.31 -11.75
C LYS A 60 1.20 0.90 -11.23
N ILE A 61 0.41 0.72 -10.19
CA ILE A 61 -0.03 -0.59 -9.70
C ILE A 61 -1.17 -1.05 -10.61
N ASN A 62 -1.03 -2.21 -11.24
CA ASN A 62 -2.13 -2.82 -11.96
C ASN A 62 -3.02 -3.57 -10.96
N LEU A 63 -4.08 -2.92 -10.48
CA LEU A 63 -4.97 -3.48 -9.45
C LEU A 63 -5.68 -4.76 -9.91
N ASN A 64 -5.89 -4.96 -11.23
CA ASN A 64 -6.46 -6.21 -11.76
C ASN A 64 -5.51 -7.42 -11.64
N ARG A 65 -4.27 -7.18 -11.21
CA ARG A 65 -3.24 -8.19 -11.03
C ARG A 65 -2.81 -8.32 -9.57
N ILE A 66 -3.61 -7.79 -8.65
CA ILE A 66 -3.38 -7.90 -7.21
C ILE A 66 -4.08 -9.16 -6.69
N GLY A 67 -3.40 -9.91 -5.83
CA GLY A 67 -4.02 -11.04 -5.10
C GLY A 67 -4.49 -12.17 -6.02
N VAL A 68 -4.02 -12.23 -7.26
CA VAL A 68 -4.37 -13.28 -8.22
C VAL A 68 -3.86 -14.63 -7.71
N GLU A 69 -4.79 -15.58 -7.59
CA GLU A 69 -4.49 -16.95 -7.17
C GLU A 69 -3.49 -17.63 -8.12
N GLU A 70 -2.67 -18.52 -7.56
CA GLU A 70 -1.66 -19.30 -8.30
C GLU A 70 -0.60 -18.47 -9.05
N CYS A 71 -0.44 -17.18 -8.72
CA CYS A 71 0.55 -16.33 -9.37
C CYS A 71 1.89 -16.24 -8.63
N ALA A 72 3.00 -16.29 -9.37
CA ALA A 72 4.32 -16.06 -8.78
C ALA A 72 4.56 -14.57 -8.47
N ASN A 73 4.80 -14.29 -7.19
CA ASN A 73 5.32 -13.00 -6.76
C ASN A 73 6.84 -13.08 -6.55
N VAL A 74 7.59 -12.66 -7.56
CA VAL A 74 9.07 -12.69 -7.57
C VAL A 74 9.67 -11.36 -7.07
N TRP A 75 8.90 -10.48 -6.44
CA TRP A 75 9.46 -9.21 -5.93
C TRP A 75 10.20 -9.39 -4.60
N GLY A 76 9.75 -10.31 -3.74
CA GLY A 76 10.26 -10.43 -2.37
C GLY A 76 9.85 -9.23 -1.49
N LEU A 77 9.87 -9.40 -0.17
CA LEU A 77 9.74 -8.30 0.78
C LEU A 77 11.14 -7.82 1.14
N ASP A 78 11.48 -6.55 0.90
CA ASP A 78 12.70 -5.98 1.47
C ASP A 78 12.51 -5.83 2.99
N PHE A 79 13.55 -6.23 3.73
CA PHE A 79 13.76 -6.32 5.19
C PHE A 79 12.72 -5.64 6.11
N GLU A 80 12.31 -6.38 7.16
CA GLU A 80 11.34 -5.97 8.20
C GLU A 80 11.83 -4.86 9.15
N GLU A 81 13.08 -4.43 9.05
CA GLU A 81 13.75 -3.66 10.12
C GLU A 81 13.46 -2.14 10.15
N GLU A 82 12.73 -1.57 9.19
CA GLU A 82 12.37 -0.13 9.20
C GLU A 82 10.96 0.17 9.76
N ASP A 83 10.37 -0.76 10.53
CA ASP A 83 8.92 -0.75 10.79
C ASP A 83 8.42 -0.24 12.14
N ASP A 84 9.28 0.07 13.12
CA ASP A 84 8.87 0.77 14.34
C ASP A 84 8.39 2.18 13.98
N PHE A 85 7.08 2.30 13.77
CA PHE A 85 6.41 3.52 13.36
C PHE A 85 5.20 3.71 14.26
N ASN A 86 5.31 4.68 15.17
CA ASN A 86 4.17 5.14 15.96
C ASN A 86 3.51 6.32 15.24
N PRO A 87 2.30 6.15 14.65
CA PRO A 87 1.60 7.22 13.93
C PRO A 87 1.25 8.44 14.80
N GLU A 88 1.19 8.27 16.12
CA GLU A 88 0.84 9.34 17.05
C GLU A 88 2.01 10.31 17.27
N THR A 89 3.24 9.77 17.30
CA THR A 89 4.46 10.56 17.56
C THR A 89 5.24 10.88 16.29
N ALA A 90 4.89 10.26 15.16
CA ALA A 90 5.55 10.49 13.89
C ALA A 90 5.35 11.92 13.39
N THR A 91 6.44 12.54 12.92
CA THR A 91 6.36 13.82 12.23
C THR A 91 5.59 13.67 10.91
N PRO A 92 4.99 14.74 10.34
CA PRO A 92 4.29 14.66 9.06
C PRO A 92 5.14 14.03 7.96
N CYS A 93 6.44 14.30 7.97
CA CYS A 93 7.39 13.80 6.98
C CYS A 93 7.72 12.32 7.20
N GLU A 94 7.83 11.86 8.45
CA GLU A 94 7.91 10.44 8.80
C GLU A 94 6.68 9.68 8.36
N TYR A 95 5.50 10.22 8.63
CA TYR A 95 4.22 9.62 8.25
C TYR A 95 4.09 9.51 6.73
N ALA A 96 4.37 10.57 5.99
CA ALA A 96 4.35 10.57 4.53
C ALA A 96 5.30 9.51 3.93
N ARG A 97 6.50 9.36 4.51
CA ARG A 97 7.46 8.31 4.11
C ARG A 97 6.90 6.92 4.38
N LYS A 98 6.30 6.69 5.56
CA LYS A 98 5.68 5.41 5.91
C LYS A 98 4.57 5.05 4.94
N VAL A 99 3.66 5.97 4.61
CA VAL A 99 2.60 5.71 3.63
C VAL A 99 3.19 5.30 2.28
N GLY A 100 4.19 6.04 1.77
CA GLY A 100 4.87 5.68 0.52
C GLY A 100 5.50 4.28 0.54
N ARG A 101 6.15 3.90 1.66
CA ARG A 101 6.71 2.56 1.88
C ARG A 101 5.63 1.48 1.93
N SER A 102 4.51 1.74 2.62
CA SER A 102 3.43 0.77 2.77
C SER A 102 2.75 0.45 1.44
N TYR A 103 2.58 1.44 0.55
CA TYR A 103 2.11 1.18 -0.83
C TYR A 103 3.12 0.38 -1.67
N LEU A 104 4.42 0.68 -1.54
CA LEU A 104 5.45 -0.09 -2.23
C LEU A 104 5.45 -1.55 -1.75
N ARG A 105 5.38 -1.76 -0.43
CA ARG A 105 5.33 -3.09 0.18
C ARG A 105 4.07 -3.85 -0.23
N TYR A 106 2.94 -3.17 -0.33
CA TYR A 106 1.72 -3.75 -0.86
C TYR A 106 1.89 -4.28 -2.28
N ALA A 107 2.46 -3.47 -3.18
CA ALA A 107 2.78 -3.90 -4.54
C ALA A 107 3.79 -5.06 -4.54
N GLN A 108 4.82 -5.00 -3.70
CA GLN A 108 5.80 -6.09 -3.54
C GLN A 108 5.18 -7.37 -3.00
N LYS A 109 4.10 -7.31 -2.21
CA LYS A 109 3.47 -8.47 -1.55
C LYS A 109 2.38 -9.12 -2.39
N PHE A 110 1.60 -8.35 -3.14
CA PHE A 110 0.39 -8.85 -3.80
C PHE A 110 0.37 -8.72 -5.31
N LEU A 111 1.30 -7.96 -5.92
CA LEU A 111 1.29 -7.83 -7.38
C LEU A 111 1.76 -9.12 -8.04
N CYS A 112 0.85 -9.73 -8.79
CA CYS A 112 1.14 -10.85 -9.66
C CYS A 112 2.08 -10.41 -10.79
N LEU A 113 3.22 -11.09 -10.89
CA LEU A 113 4.25 -10.79 -11.89
C LEU A 113 4.31 -11.80 -13.04
N ASP A 114 3.43 -12.80 -13.08
CA ASP A 114 3.40 -13.78 -14.18
C ASP A 114 3.17 -13.11 -15.54
N GLY A 115 3.82 -13.59 -16.58
CA GLY A 115 3.75 -12.92 -17.90
C GLY A 115 4.40 -11.53 -17.96
N TYR A 116 4.90 -10.95 -16.85
CA TYR A 116 5.93 -9.92 -16.90
C TYR A 116 7.30 -10.59 -17.01
N GLN A 117 7.64 -11.17 -18.16
CA GLN A 117 8.99 -11.69 -18.38
C GLN A 117 9.98 -10.60 -18.81
N ARG A 118 11.17 -10.67 -18.17
CA ARG A 118 12.49 -10.05 -18.44
C ARG A 118 12.89 -8.68 -17.89
N ASP A 119 12.16 -7.58 -18.03
CA ASP A 119 12.89 -6.28 -17.91
C ASP A 119 12.96 -5.63 -16.53
N GLY A 120 12.25 -6.15 -15.52
CA GLY A 120 12.14 -5.47 -14.22
C GLY A 120 11.64 -4.03 -14.34
N ALA A 121 11.14 -3.62 -15.51
CA ALA A 121 10.77 -2.25 -15.83
C ALA A 121 9.53 -1.83 -15.04
N MET A 122 8.59 -2.76 -14.83
CA MET A 122 7.44 -2.52 -13.96
C MET A 122 7.87 -2.33 -12.51
N LYS A 123 8.71 -3.23 -11.99
CA LYS A 123 9.28 -3.13 -10.64
C LYS A 123 9.97 -1.77 -10.45
N LYS A 124 10.93 -1.46 -11.33
CA LYS A 124 11.65 -0.18 -11.36
C LYS A 124 10.71 1.02 -11.45
N ARG A 125 9.65 0.96 -12.25
CA ARG A 125 8.69 2.06 -12.44
C ARG A 125 7.90 2.34 -11.16
N ILE A 126 7.36 1.30 -10.54
CA ILE A 126 6.61 1.40 -9.29
C ILE A 126 7.54 1.84 -8.14
N THR A 127 8.70 1.18 -7.95
CA THR A 127 9.71 1.58 -6.97
C THR A 127 10.12 3.04 -7.14
N ARG A 128 10.43 3.47 -8.37
CA ARG A 128 10.82 4.86 -8.65
C ARG A 128 9.73 5.87 -8.33
N ARG A 129 8.45 5.50 -8.47
CA ARG A 129 7.33 6.41 -8.13
C ARG A 129 7.12 6.51 -6.63
N PHE A 130 7.12 5.40 -5.90
CA PHE A 130 7.02 5.46 -4.44
C PHE A 130 8.27 6.05 -3.78
N ASN A 131 9.46 5.85 -4.35
CA ASN A 131 10.65 6.59 -3.95
C ASN A 131 10.51 8.10 -4.15
N LYS A 132 9.73 8.58 -5.13
CA LYS A 132 9.44 10.01 -5.27
C LYS A 132 8.52 10.53 -4.16
N VAL A 133 7.58 9.72 -3.67
CA VAL A 133 6.78 10.07 -2.47
C VAL A 133 7.71 10.22 -1.26
N ILE A 134 8.62 9.28 -1.06
CA ILE A 134 9.61 9.28 0.02
C ILE A 134 10.57 10.48 -0.09
N LEU A 135 11.06 10.78 -1.29
CA LEU A 135 11.98 11.91 -1.53
C LEU A 135 11.28 13.27 -1.47
N PHE A 136 10.03 13.37 -1.91
CA PHE A 136 9.21 14.56 -1.71
C PHE A 136 9.13 14.89 -0.22
N ALA A 137 8.81 13.90 0.61
CA ALA A 137 8.77 14.04 2.07
C ALA A 137 10.14 14.33 2.72
N LYS A 138 11.28 14.19 2.03
CA LYS A 138 12.59 14.60 2.54
C LYS A 138 13.01 16.02 2.13
N SER A 139 12.40 16.54 1.06
CA SER A 139 12.88 17.76 0.38
C SER A 139 11.99 18.97 0.61
N GLN A 140 10.89 18.83 1.37
CA GLN A 140 10.07 19.97 1.77
C GLN A 140 10.72 20.68 2.96
N LYS A 141 10.64 22.02 2.98
CA LYS A 141 11.18 22.85 4.07
C LYS A 141 10.68 22.42 5.44
N ILE A 142 9.40 22.05 5.52
CA ILE A 142 8.77 21.51 6.73
C ILE A 142 9.45 20.25 7.28
N CYS A 143 10.20 19.53 6.45
CA CYS A 143 10.90 18.29 6.80
C CYS A 143 12.40 18.50 7.06
N THR A 144 12.92 19.72 6.87
CA THR A 144 14.34 20.05 7.02
C THR A 144 14.61 21.07 8.13
N GLU A 145 13.56 21.67 8.70
CA GLU A 145 13.62 22.65 9.78
C GLU A 145 13.20 22.05 11.16
N GLU A 146 13.04 20.72 11.24
CA GLU A 146 12.85 19.98 12.51
C GLU A 146 14.18 19.76 13.26
#